data_AF-A0A0C9UTV5-F1
#
_entry.id   AF-A0A0C9UTV5-F1
#
_cell.length_a   1.000
_cell.length_b   1.000
_cell.length_c   1.000
_cell.angle_alpha   90.00
_cell.angle_beta   90.00
_cell.angle_gamma   90.00
#
_symmetry.space_group_name_H-M   'P 1'
#
loop_
_entity.id
_entity.type
_entity.pdbx_description
1 polymer ?
#
loop_
_entity_poly.entity_id
_entity_poly.type
_entity_poly.pdbx_seq_one_letter_code
_entity_poly.pdbx_strand_id
1 'polypeptide(L)'
;MDLKFPLLQSLHLKIDNIEPPALELFNDVAKHFHAPQLRSLTIEGSPNGTRLRWIGPFLRRNPQLYELRISVFRMDNYPENILVPLVELRTLIISQMIPSNAFLQSIFLGNHGSEASSLPSLRKFVIEKPLRGWAVSRMLLRIIKNQMVQSSAAPVNFHIWTDGHLYVKTLPWYRRIASRSVSTDQVERNYLELLELAEKNPEVVQWCKWERSWSPKWTRRNGYGLRQMCREMEKFAKA
;
A
#
# COMPACT_ATOMS: atom_id res chain seq x y z
N MET A 1 10.50 19.25 -24.70
CA MET A 1 11.39 18.24 -25.33
C MET A 1 11.01 16.89 -24.74
N ASP A 2 10.68 15.89 -25.55
CA ASP A 2 10.29 14.57 -25.03
C ASP A 2 11.53 13.73 -24.68
N LEU A 3 11.51 13.12 -23.50
CA LEU A 3 12.54 12.19 -23.03
C LEU A 3 12.13 10.78 -23.47
N LYS A 4 12.72 10.29 -24.56
CA LYS A 4 12.36 9.01 -25.19
C LYS A 4 13.32 7.90 -24.78
N PHE A 5 12.78 6.81 -24.24
CA PHE A 5 13.54 5.62 -23.85
C PHE A 5 12.93 4.37 -24.49
N PRO A 6 13.15 4.14 -25.80
CA PRO A 6 12.41 3.13 -26.58
C PRO A 6 12.68 1.68 -26.16
N LEU A 7 13.81 1.40 -25.52
CA LEU A 7 14.22 0.06 -25.11
C LEU A 7 14.09 -0.18 -23.60
N LEU A 8 13.69 0.84 -22.82
CA LEU A 8 13.63 0.72 -21.37
C LEU A 8 12.44 -0.14 -20.96
N GLN A 9 12.72 -1.27 -20.30
CA GLN A 9 11.71 -2.24 -19.86
C GLN A 9 11.39 -2.17 -18.37
N SER A 10 12.32 -1.71 -17.55
CA SER A 10 12.16 -1.58 -16.11
C SER A 10 12.72 -0.25 -15.63
N LEU A 11 12.01 0.40 -14.71
CA LEU A 11 12.43 1.66 -14.13
C LEU A 11 12.15 1.66 -12.62
N HIS A 12 13.13 2.13 -11.85
CA HIS A 12 12.98 2.43 -10.44
C HIS A 12 13.20 3.94 -10.23
N LEU A 13 12.19 4.62 -9.69
CA LEU A 13 12.22 6.03 -9.34
C LEU A 13 12.08 6.19 -7.82
N LYS A 14 12.89 7.08 -7.25
CA LYS A 14 12.80 7.47 -5.84
C LYS A 14 12.66 8.98 -5.73
N ILE A 15 11.68 9.43 -4.96
CA ILE A 15 11.35 10.85 -4.74
C ILE A 15 11.77 11.19 -3.31
N ASP A 16 13.03 11.62 -3.14
CA ASP A 16 13.59 11.93 -1.82
C ASP A 16 13.23 13.36 -1.34
N ASN A 17 13.18 14.33 -2.26
CA ASN A 17 12.86 15.72 -1.95
C ASN A 17 11.40 16.04 -2.35
N ILE A 18 10.64 16.60 -1.40
CA ILE A 18 9.25 17.03 -1.58
C ILE A 18 9.10 18.56 -1.59
N GLU A 19 10.20 19.30 -1.58
CA GLU A 19 10.20 20.75 -1.74
C GLU A 19 9.62 21.14 -3.11
N PRO A 20 8.91 22.28 -3.20
CA PRO A 20 8.22 22.68 -4.43
C PRO A 20 9.08 22.64 -5.70
N PRO A 21 10.35 23.11 -5.72
CA PRO A 21 11.17 23.08 -6.95
C PRO A 21 11.50 21.66 -7.42
N ALA A 22 11.81 20.74 -6.50
CA ALA A 22 12.09 19.35 -6.83
C ALA A 22 10.84 18.63 -7.35
N LEU A 23 9.67 18.99 -6.82
CA LEU A 23 8.40 18.46 -7.26
C LEU A 23 8.00 18.95 -8.66
N GLU A 24 8.22 20.22 -8.96
CA GLU A 24 8.01 20.79 -10.30
C GLU A 24 8.86 20.06 -11.32
N LEU A 25 10.16 19.88 -11.02
CA LEU A 25 11.07 19.11 -11.86
C LEU A 25 10.57 17.67 -12.08
N PHE A 26 10.14 16.98 -11.01
CA PHE A 26 9.58 15.63 -11.14
C PHE A 26 8.36 15.61 -12.05
N ASN A 27 7.44 16.56 -11.89
CA ASN A 27 6.24 16.64 -12.73
C ASN A 27 6.59 16.92 -14.18
N ASP A 28 7.59 17.76 -14.45
CA ASP A 28 8.01 18.07 -15.81
C ASP A 28 8.70 16.88 -16.47
N VAL A 29 9.58 16.18 -15.74
CA VAL A 29 10.12 14.89 -16.20
C VAL A 29 8.98 13.91 -16.47
N ALA A 30 8.03 13.74 -15.55
CA ALA A 30 6.92 12.80 -15.70
C ALA A 30 5.99 13.13 -16.89
N LYS A 31 5.82 14.40 -17.24
CA LYS A 31 5.04 14.83 -18.42
C LYS A 31 5.73 14.51 -19.74
N HIS A 32 7.06 14.49 -19.75
CA HIS A 32 7.89 14.31 -20.96
C HIS A 32 8.52 12.92 -21.08
N PHE A 33 8.44 12.10 -20.03
CA PHE A 33 8.99 10.76 -20.02
C PHE A 33 8.11 9.80 -20.81
N HIS A 34 8.67 9.22 -21.88
CA HIS A 34 8.00 8.22 -22.70
C HIS A 34 8.90 7.01 -22.92
N ALA A 35 8.47 5.86 -22.40
CA ALA A 35 9.16 4.58 -22.54
C ALA A 35 8.17 3.51 -23.01
N PRO A 36 7.94 3.35 -24.33
CA PRO A 36 6.89 2.50 -24.88
C PRO A 36 7.09 1.00 -24.61
N GLN A 37 8.29 0.57 -24.21
CA GLN A 37 8.58 -0.81 -23.83
C GLN A 37 8.60 -1.02 -22.31
N LEU A 38 8.26 0.00 -21.51
CA LEU A 38 8.31 -0.09 -20.05
C LEU A 38 7.23 -1.04 -19.54
N ARG A 39 7.66 -2.13 -18.90
CA ARG A 39 6.80 -3.19 -18.36
C ARG A 39 6.76 -3.20 -16.83
N SER A 40 7.86 -2.86 -16.16
CA SER A 40 7.91 -2.79 -14.69
C SER A 40 8.29 -1.39 -14.23
N LEU A 41 7.55 -0.88 -13.25
CA LEU A 41 7.78 0.42 -12.65
C LEU A 41 7.73 0.31 -11.13
N THR A 42 8.83 0.66 -10.47
CA THR A 42 8.86 0.90 -9.04
C THR A 42 8.97 2.40 -8.79
N ILE A 43 8.05 2.97 -8.01
CA ILE A 43 8.17 4.34 -7.52
C ILE A 43 8.12 4.33 -6.00
N GLU A 44 9.15 4.91 -5.40
CA GLU A 44 9.26 5.14 -3.96
C GLU A 44 9.12 6.64 -3.67
N GLY A 45 8.17 6.98 -2.81
CA GLY A 45 7.98 8.32 -2.28
C GLY A 45 8.86 8.61 -1.06
N SER A 46 8.68 9.80 -0.51
CA SER A 46 9.31 10.25 0.73
C SER A 46 8.38 9.96 1.91
N PRO A 47 8.90 9.42 3.05
CA PRO A 47 8.14 9.26 4.28
C PRO A 47 7.48 10.55 4.76
N ASN A 48 8.06 11.70 4.36
CA ASN A 48 7.64 13.03 4.78
C ASN A 48 6.41 13.54 4.03
N GLY A 49 5.92 12.85 2.99
CA GLY A 49 4.56 13.07 2.49
C GLY A 49 4.37 13.21 0.99
N THR A 50 5.05 12.38 0.20
CA THR A 50 4.78 12.31 -1.25
C THR A 50 3.34 11.86 -1.47
N ARG A 51 2.55 12.66 -2.20
CA ARG A 51 1.15 12.37 -2.48
C ARG A 51 1.03 11.48 -3.71
N LEU A 52 0.18 10.46 -3.65
CA LEU A 52 0.04 9.52 -4.76
C LEU A 52 -0.35 10.21 -6.08
N ARG A 53 -1.12 11.30 -6.04
CA ARG A 53 -1.52 12.06 -7.25
C ARG A 53 -0.34 12.51 -8.13
N TRP A 54 0.86 12.66 -7.57
CA TRP A 54 2.04 13.14 -8.30
C TRP A 54 2.53 12.16 -9.35
N ILE A 55 2.32 10.86 -9.18
CA ILE A 55 2.75 9.87 -10.20
C ILE A 55 1.75 9.75 -11.37
N GLY A 56 0.58 10.39 -11.29
CA GLY A 56 -0.48 10.28 -12.30
C GLY A 56 -0.04 10.61 -13.74
N PRO A 57 0.66 11.72 -14.01
CA PRO A 57 1.17 12.03 -15.35
C PRO A 57 2.08 10.93 -15.90
N PHE A 58 2.93 10.36 -15.04
CA PHE A 58 3.86 9.29 -15.41
C PHE A 58 3.10 8.01 -15.85
N LEU A 59 2.07 7.63 -15.08
CA LEU A 59 1.25 6.45 -15.37
C LEU A 59 0.45 6.61 -16.68
N ARG A 60 -0.09 7.80 -16.95
CA ARG A 60 -0.82 8.07 -18.21
C ARG A 60 0.06 7.97 -19.45
N ARG A 61 1.36 8.31 -19.34
CA ARG A 61 2.31 8.25 -20.46
C ARG A 61 2.85 6.84 -20.73
N ASN A 62 2.67 5.91 -19.79
CA ASN A 62 3.18 4.55 -19.87
C ASN A 62 2.04 3.54 -19.54
N PRO A 63 0.96 3.50 -20.34
CA PRO A 63 -0.19 2.63 -20.07
C PRO A 63 0.10 1.12 -20.22
N GLN A 64 1.16 0.76 -20.94
CA GLN A 64 1.58 -0.62 -21.22
C GLN A 64 2.29 -1.35 -20.06
N LEU A 65 2.23 -0.78 -18.85
CA LEU A 65 2.84 -1.35 -17.65
C LEU A 65 2.17 -2.68 -17.27
N TYR A 66 2.99 -3.68 -16.97
CA TYR A 66 2.56 -5.01 -16.50
C TYR A 66 2.69 -5.12 -14.99
N GLU A 67 3.69 -4.45 -14.40
CA GLU A 67 3.95 -4.44 -12.98
C GLU A 67 4.14 -3.01 -12.48
N LEU A 68 3.45 -2.68 -11.40
CA LEU A 68 3.57 -1.42 -10.69
C LEU A 68 3.79 -1.70 -9.21
N ARG A 69 4.90 -1.16 -8.69
CA ARG A 69 5.18 -1.12 -7.27
C ARG A 69 5.20 0.33 -6.81
N ILE A 70 4.33 0.67 -5.88
CA ILE A 70 4.31 1.99 -5.23
C ILE A 70 4.66 1.83 -3.76
N SER A 71 5.59 2.66 -3.29
CA SER A 71 6.04 2.61 -1.90
C SER A 71 6.14 3.99 -1.28
N VAL A 72 5.84 4.08 0.03
CA VAL A 72 6.04 5.30 0.82
C VAL A 72 5.28 6.53 0.28
N PHE A 73 4.03 6.34 -0.16
CA PHE A 73 3.12 7.43 -0.52
C PHE A 73 2.03 7.64 0.53
N ARG A 74 1.54 8.87 0.64
CA ARG A 74 0.28 9.20 1.32
C ARG A 74 -0.90 9.01 0.38
N MET A 75 -1.94 8.35 0.89
CA MET A 75 -3.20 8.06 0.18
C MET A 75 -4.29 9.11 0.45
N ASP A 76 -3.94 10.20 1.14
CA ASP A 76 -4.85 11.30 1.42
C ASP A 76 -5.26 11.98 0.09
N ASN A 77 -6.57 12.21 -0.10
CA ASN A 77 -7.13 12.76 -1.34
C ASN A 77 -6.75 11.94 -2.59
N TYR A 78 -6.87 10.61 -2.49
CA TYR A 78 -6.68 9.70 -3.61
C TYR A 78 -7.56 10.10 -4.81
N PRO A 79 -6.97 10.37 -5.99
CA PRO A 79 -7.75 10.56 -7.20
C PRO A 79 -8.18 9.20 -7.74
N GLU A 80 -9.49 8.93 -7.72
CA GLU A 80 -10.11 7.63 -8.04
C GLU A 80 -9.65 7.03 -9.38
N ASN A 81 -9.20 7.87 -10.31
CA ASN A 81 -8.87 7.49 -11.68
C ASN A 81 -7.35 7.38 -11.96
N ILE A 82 -6.49 7.33 -10.94
CA ILE A 82 -5.03 7.37 -11.18
C ILE A 82 -4.51 6.12 -11.90
N LEU A 83 -5.11 4.95 -11.64
CA LEU A 83 -4.70 3.66 -12.20
C LEU A 83 -5.47 3.27 -13.45
N VAL A 84 -6.56 3.97 -13.80
CA VAL A 84 -7.42 3.70 -14.96
C VAL A 84 -6.65 3.53 -16.29
N PRO A 85 -5.57 4.29 -16.58
CA PRO A 85 -4.82 4.10 -17.82
C PRO A 85 -4.11 2.73 -17.93
N LEU A 86 -3.93 1.99 -16.83
CA LEU A 86 -3.07 0.81 -16.76
C LEU A 86 -3.85 -0.48 -17.04
N VAL A 87 -4.52 -0.53 -18.19
CA VAL A 87 -5.40 -1.66 -18.56
C VAL A 87 -4.67 -2.99 -18.72
N GLU A 88 -3.35 -2.96 -18.99
CA GLU A 88 -2.49 -4.15 -19.12
C GLU A 88 -1.86 -4.60 -17.79
N LEU A 89 -2.09 -3.87 -16.69
CA LEU A 89 -1.44 -4.13 -15.40
C LEU A 89 -1.85 -5.49 -14.84
N ARG A 90 -0.86 -6.35 -14.58
CA ARG A 90 -1.06 -7.70 -14.04
C ARG A 90 -0.70 -7.78 -12.56
N THR A 91 0.30 -7.00 -12.13
CA THR A 91 0.80 -7.03 -10.75
C THR A 91 0.80 -5.62 -10.18
N LEU A 92 0.12 -5.44 -9.04
CA LEU A 92 0.14 -4.22 -8.26
C LEU A 92 0.66 -4.50 -6.85
N ILE A 93 1.75 -3.81 -6.48
CA ILE A 93 2.40 -3.95 -5.17
C ILE A 93 2.32 -2.62 -4.43
N ILE A 94 1.70 -2.64 -3.26
CA ILE A 94 1.62 -1.51 -2.33
C ILE A 94 2.57 -1.81 -1.16
N SER A 95 3.68 -1.09 -1.09
CA SER A 95 4.73 -1.37 -0.09
C SER A 95 4.90 -0.22 0.90
N GLN A 96 5.01 -0.49 2.20
CA GLN A 96 5.26 0.57 3.21
C GLN A 96 4.21 1.70 3.16
N MET A 97 2.94 1.33 2.98
CA MET A 97 1.81 2.26 2.89
C MET A 97 0.58 1.69 3.59
N ILE A 98 -0.45 2.52 3.78
CA ILE A 98 -1.77 2.13 4.28
C ILE A 98 -2.77 2.34 3.13
N PRO A 99 -3.17 1.30 2.40
CA PRO A 99 -4.19 1.45 1.36
C PRO A 99 -5.52 1.88 2.01
N SER A 100 -6.12 2.95 1.49
CA SER A 100 -7.43 3.42 1.94
C SER A 100 -8.55 2.56 1.35
N ASN A 101 -9.73 2.55 1.98
CA ASN A 101 -10.87 1.82 1.42
C ASN A 101 -11.30 2.38 0.05
N ALA A 102 -11.22 3.70 -0.15
CA ALA A 102 -11.52 4.34 -1.44
C ALA A 102 -10.55 3.89 -2.54
N PHE A 103 -9.25 3.76 -2.20
CA PHE A 103 -8.25 3.19 -3.11
C PHE A 103 -8.62 1.76 -3.52
N LEU A 104 -8.92 0.90 -2.54
CA LEU A 104 -9.30 -0.50 -2.81
C LEU A 104 -10.60 -0.60 -3.64
N GLN A 105 -11.60 0.22 -3.33
CA GLN A 105 -12.85 0.28 -4.10
C GLN A 105 -12.60 0.65 -5.56
N SER A 106 -11.78 1.68 -5.82
CA SER A 106 -11.48 2.12 -7.18
C SER A 106 -10.84 1.03 -8.04
N ILE A 107 -10.06 0.13 -7.43
CA ILE A 107 -9.39 -0.97 -8.13
C ILE A 107 -10.41 -2.06 -8.47
N PHE A 108 -11.17 -2.52 -7.48
CA PHE A 108 -11.88 -3.81 -7.56
C PHE A 108 -13.38 -3.71 -7.76
N LEU A 109 -14.02 -2.59 -7.43
CA LEU A 109 -15.48 -2.47 -7.39
C LEU A 109 -16.06 -1.52 -8.44
N GLY A 110 -15.20 -0.84 -9.21
CA GLY A 110 -15.63 0.16 -10.20
C GLY A 110 -16.26 1.40 -9.56
N ASN A 111 -16.34 2.49 -10.33
CA ASN A 111 -17.10 3.68 -9.90
C ASN A 111 -18.59 3.50 -10.26
N HIS A 112 -19.48 4.01 -9.39
CA HIS A 112 -20.94 3.87 -9.28
C HIS A 112 -21.83 3.91 -10.56
N GLY A 113 -21.49 3.16 -11.61
CA GLY A 113 -22.24 3.10 -12.86
C GLY A 113 -21.60 2.24 -13.96
N SER A 114 -20.35 1.82 -13.79
CA SER A 114 -19.69 0.83 -14.66
C SER A 114 -19.29 -0.36 -13.81
N GLU A 115 -19.85 -1.53 -14.11
CA GLU A 115 -19.50 -2.80 -13.43
C GLU A 115 -18.07 -3.27 -13.73
N ALA A 116 -17.37 -2.62 -14.66
CA ALA A 116 -16.01 -2.96 -15.00
C ALA A 116 -15.00 -2.48 -13.95
N SER A 117 -14.18 -3.42 -13.46
CA SER A 117 -12.94 -3.16 -12.71
C SER A 117 -12.07 -2.14 -13.45
N SER A 118 -11.42 -1.22 -12.71
CA SER A 118 -10.50 -0.26 -13.33
C SER A 118 -9.21 -0.92 -13.83
N LEU A 119 -8.90 -2.12 -13.34
CA LEU A 119 -7.73 -2.91 -13.71
C LEU A 119 -8.18 -4.31 -14.16
N PRO A 120 -8.73 -4.45 -15.38
CA PRO A 120 -9.32 -5.69 -15.86
C PRO A 120 -8.30 -6.83 -16.03
N SER A 121 -7.02 -6.51 -16.21
CA SER A 121 -5.94 -7.49 -16.37
C SER A 121 -5.24 -7.86 -15.08
N LEU A 122 -5.66 -7.30 -13.93
CA LEU A 122 -4.97 -7.52 -12.66
C LEU A 122 -5.09 -8.99 -12.26
N ARG A 123 -3.94 -9.62 -11.96
CA ARG A 123 -3.85 -11.02 -11.53
C ARG A 123 -3.22 -11.17 -10.17
N LYS A 124 -2.45 -10.19 -9.72
CA LYS A 124 -1.75 -10.22 -8.44
C LYS A 124 -1.81 -8.88 -7.75
N PHE A 125 -2.28 -8.88 -6.51
CA PHE A 125 -2.30 -7.71 -5.65
C PHE A 125 -1.53 -8.00 -4.36
N VAL A 126 -0.55 -7.17 -4.04
CA VAL A 126 0.33 -7.37 -2.90
C VAL A 126 0.26 -6.17 -1.97
N ILE A 127 -0.02 -6.40 -0.69
CA ILE A 127 0.25 -5.44 0.37
C ILE A 127 1.50 -5.92 1.08
N GLU A 128 2.60 -5.19 0.91
CA GLU A 128 3.92 -5.58 1.40
C GLU A 128 4.38 -4.63 2.52
N LYS A 129 4.83 -5.18 3.65
CA LYS A 129 5.40 -4.40 4.77
C LYS A 129 4.60 -3.12 5.08
N PRO A 130 3.27 -3.19 5.31
CA PRO A 130 2.44 -2.00 5.49
C PRO A 130 2.93 -1.15 6.67
N LEU A 131 2.57 0.14 6.69
CA LEU A 131 2.98 1.02 7.80
C LEU A 131 2.39 0.56 9.14
N ARG A 132 3.04 0.99 10.21
CA ARG A 132 2.61 0.71 11.58
C ARG A 132 1.17 1.14 11.81
N GLY A 133 0.37 0.28 12.45
CA GLY A 133 -1.03 0.55 12.75
C GLY A 133 -2.00 0.23 11.60
N TRP A 134 -1.51 -0.26 10.45
CA TRP A 134 -2.38 -0.84 9.45
C TRP A 134 -3.04 -2.12 9.98
N ALA A 135 -4.32 -2.30 9.67
CA ALA A 135 -5.07 -3.50 9.94
C ALA A 135 -5.89 -3.89 8.71
N VAL A 136 -6.14 -5.18 8.55
CA VAL A 136 -7.02 -5.70 7.51
C VAL A 136 -8.41 -5.08 7.67
N SER A 137 -8.93 -4.45 6.61
CA SER A 137 -10.23 -3.81 6.65
C SER A 137 -11.33 -4.77 6.18
N ARG A 138 -12.58 -4.54 6.64
CA ARG A 138 -13.75 -5.25 6.12
C ARG A 138 -13.91 -5.08 4.60
N MET A 139 -13.49 -3.94 4.06
CA MET A 139 -13.52 -3.68 2.63
C MET A 139 -12.60 -4.64 1.87
N LEU A 140 -11.35 -4.81 2.34
CA LEU A 140 -10.41 -5.75 1.72
C LEU A 140 -10.95 -7.19 1.76
N LEU A 141 -11.51 -7.62 2.90
CA LEU A 141 -12.11 -8.94 3.04
C LEU A 141 -13.29 -9.14 2.09
N ARG A 142 -14.16 -8.13 1.96
CA ARG A 142 -15.27 -8.15 1.01
C ARG A 142 -14.78 -8.29 -0.43
N ILE A 143 -13.74 -7.54 -0.80
CA ILE A 143 -13.13 -7.62 -2.14
C ILE A 143 -12.60 -9.03 -2.41
N ILE A 144 -11.83 -9.59 -1.48
CA ILE A 144 -11.28 -10.95 -1.57
C ILE A 144 -12.42 -11.97 -1.79
N LYS A 145 -13.45 -11.91 -0.95
CA LYS A 145 -14.62 -12.82 -1.06
C LYS A 145 -15.34 -12.68 -2.38
N ASN A 146 -15.55 -11.45 -2.86
CA ASN A 146 -16.19 -11.20 -4.16
C ASN A 146 -15.37 -11.83 -5.30
N GLN A 147 -14.04 -11.72 -5.26
CA GLN A 147 -13.15 -12.32 -6.27
C GLN A 147 -13.17 -13.85 -6.27
N MET A 148 -13.46 -14.49 -5.13
CA MET A 148 -13.62 -15.95 -5.06
C MET A 148 -14.94 -16.43 -5.68
N VAL A 149 -15.99 -15.62 -5.63
CA VAL A 149 -17.32 -16.00 -6.13
C VAL A 149 -17.45 -15.77 -7.64
N GLN A 150 -16.77 -14.75 -8.18
CA GLN A 150 -16.81 -14.41 -9.60
C GLN A 150 -16.16 -15.51 -10.46
N SER A 151 -16.96 -16.44 -10.96
CA SER A 151 -16.50 -17.66 -11.66
C SER A 151 -16.06 -17.44 -13.12
N SER A 152 -16.27 -16.25 -13.69
CA SER A 152 -16.07 -15.99 -15.12
C SER A 152 -14.68 -15.43 -15.49
N ALA A 153 -13.87 -15.02 -14.51
CA ALA A 153 -12.54 -14.48 -14.72
C ALA A 153 -11.52 -15.20 -13.83
N ALA A 154 -10.25 -15.23 -14.25
CA ALA A 154 -9.18 -15.73 -13.37
C ALA A 154 -9.12 -14.86 -12.11
N PRO A 155 -9.23 -15.43 -10.91
CA PRO A 155 -9.27 -14.65 -9.67
C PRO A 155 -7.95 -13.92 -9.45
N VAL A 156 -8.02 -12.77 -8.78
CA VAL A 156 -6.83 -12.02 -8.35
C VAL A 156 -6.18 -12.74 -7.17
N ASN A 157 -4.87 -12.99 -7.26
CA ASN A 157 -4.07 -13.54 -6.18
C ASN A 157 -3.65 -12.42 -5.21
N PHE A 158 -4.13 -12.50 -3.98
CA PHE A 158 -3.85 -11.57 -2.90
C PHE A 158 -2.66 -12.07 -2.07
N HIS A 159 -1.62 -11.26 -1.93
CA HIS A 159 -0.50 -11.53 -1.03
C HIS A 159 -0.44 -10.44 0.04
N ILE A 160 -0.87 -10.77 1.25
CA ILE A 160 -1.08 -9.79 2.31
C ILE A 160 -0.04 -9.97 3.41
N TRP A 161 0.85 -8.99 3.56
CA TRP A 161 1.73 -8.90 4.71
C TRP A 161 0.98 -8.24 5.86
N THR A 162 0.96 -8.90 7.01
CA THR A 162 0.30 -8.38 8.20
C THR A 162 1.08 -8.78 9.44
N ASP A 163 1.06 -7.93 10.47
CA ASP A 163 1.71 -8.20 11.75
C ASP A 163 0.75 -8.84 12.77
N GLY A 164 -0.45 -9.25 12.31
CA GLY A 164 -1.38 -10.06 13.09
C GLY A 164 -1.75 -9.47 14.45
N HIS A 165 -1.84 -8.13 14.55
CA HIS A 165 -2.29 -7.41 15.76
C HIS A 165 -1.27 -7.21 16.87
N LEU A 166 0.02 -7.12 16.56
CA LEU A 166 0.98 -6.69 17.58
C LEU A 166 0.58 -5.37 18.28
N TYR A 167 -0.32 -4.57 17.69
CA TYR A 167 -0.82 -3.30 18.22
C TYR A 167 -2.05 -3.36 19.14
N VAL A 168 -2.85 -4.44 19.12
CA VAL A 168 -4.07 -4.50 19.95
C VAL A 168 -3.75 -4.80 21.42
N LYS A 169 -2.61 -5.46 21.71
CA LYS A 169 -2.28 -5.93 23.06
C LYS A 169 -1.13 -5.18 23.78
N THR A 170 -0.33 -4.35 23.11
CA THR A 170 0.99 -3.97 23.66
C THR A 170 1.24 -2.49 23.99
N LEU A 171 0.31 -1.56 23.75
CA LEU A 171 0.58 -0.13 23.98
C LEU A 171 -0.43 0.53 24.93
N PRO A 172 -0.06 0.75 26.21
CA PRO A 172 -0.89 1.45 27.20
C PRO A 172 -1.32 2.87 26.77
N TRP A 173 -0.55 3.54 25.91
CA TRP A 173 -0.88 4.87 25.40
C TRP A 173 -1.89 4.85 24.24
N TYR A 174 -2.07 3.71 23.57
CA TYR A 174 -3.07 3.57 22.50
C TYR A 174 -4.50 3.64 23.07
N ARG A 175 -4.70 3.20 24.33
CA ARG A 175 -5.97 3.42 25.08
C ARG A 175 -6.34 4.90 25.25
N ARG A 176 -5.37 5.83 25.21
CA ARG A 176 -5.63 7.28 25.33
C ARG A 176 -5.88 7.96 23.99
N ILE A 177 -5.33 7.45 22.89
CA ILE A 177 -5.51 8.02 21.54
C ILE A 177 -6.73 7.42 20.82
N ALA A 178 -7.12 6.19 21.16
CA ALA A 178 -8.29 5.51 20.61
C ALA A 178 -9.64 6.03 21.14
N SER A 179 -9.75 7.34 21.42
CA SER A 179 -11.05 7.99 21.33
C SER A 179 -11.41 8.08 19.84
N ARG A 180 -12.27 7.15 19.39
CA ARG A 180 -12.95 7.10 18.07
C ARG A 180 -12.18 6.36 16.96
N SER A 181 -12.48 5.07 16.75
CA SER A 181 -13.23 4.63 15.54
C SER A 181 -13.11 3.14 15.17
N VAL A 182 -12.19 2.34 15.73
CA VAL A 182 -12.13 0.90 15.41
C VAL A 182 -11.97 0.05 16.67
N SER A 183 -12.97 -0.78 16.96
CA SER A 183 -12.93 -1.74 18.08
C SER A 183 -11.80 -2.75 17.85
N THR A 184 -11.04 -3.05 18.91
CA THR A 184 -10.01 -4.10 18.95
C THR A 184 -10.56 -5.44 18.47
N ASP A 185 -11.81 -5.74 18.83
CA ASP A 185 -12.51 -6.97 18.48
C ASP A 185 -12.82 -7.00 16.99
N GLN A 186 -13.00 -5.85 16.35
CA GLN A 186 -13.19 -5.80 14.90
C GLN A 186 -11.91 -6.11 14.15
N VAL A 187 -10.80 -5.56 14.62
CA VAL A 187 -9.48 -5.79 14.04
C VAL A 187 -9.13 -7.28 14.17
N GLU A 188 -9.31 -7.87 15.35
CA GLU A 188 -9.10 -9.30 15.59
C GLU A 188 -9.98 -10.18 14.69
N ARG A 189 -11.29 -9.89 14.60
CA ARG A 189 -12.19 -10.62 13.71
C ARG A 189 -11.75 -10.56 12.24
N ASN A 190 -11.37 -9.39 11.74
CA ASN A 190 -10.96 -9.24 10.34
C ASN A 190 -9.72 -10.08 9.99
N TYR A 191 -8.79 -10.23 10.92
CA TYR A 191 -7.59 -11.03 10.68
C TYR A 191 -7.87 -12.52 10.80
N LEU A 192 -8.65 -12.96 11.78
CA LEU A 192 -9.07 -14.36 11.87
C LEU A 192 -9.80 -14.76 10.58
N GLU A 193 -10.65 -13.88 10.06
CA GLU A 193 -11.30 -14.06 8.77
C GLU A 193 -10.30 -14.11 7.60
N LEU A 194 -9.25 -13.27 7.59
CA LEU A 194 -8.18 -13.37 6.58
C LEU A 194 -7.45 -14.72 6.64
N LEU A 195 -7.13 -15.20 7.85
CA LEU A 195 -6.45 -16.48 8.06
C LEU A 195 -7.31 -17.64 7.55
N GLU A 196 -8.59 -17.64 7.91
CA GLU A 196 -9.55 -18.65 7.45
C GLU A 196 -9.68 -18.63 5.91
N LEU A 197 -9.74 -17.46 5.30
CA LEU A 197 -9.80 -17.33 3.83
C LEU A 197 -8.52 -17.88 3.17
N ALA A 198 -7.35 -17.60 3.74
CA ALA A 198 -6.07 -18.07 3.22
C ALA A 198 -5.85 -19.58 3.42
N GLU A 199 -6.37 -20.16 4.50
CA GLU A 199 -6.35 -21.60 4.73
C GLU A 199 -7.27 -22.34 3.76
N LYS A 200 -8.47 -21.79 3.52
CA LYS A 200 -9.46 -22.40 2.61
C LYS A 200 -9.13 -22.23 1.13
N ASN A 201 -8.42 -21.16 0.75
CA ASN A 201 -8.16 -20.78 -0.65
C ASN A 201 -6.71 -20.27 -0.83
N PRO A 202 -5.68 -21.10 -0.59
CA PRO A 202 -4.27 -20.68 -0.60
C PRO A 202 -3.75 -20.21 -1.97
N GLU A 203 -4.43 -20.57 -3.06
CA GLU A 203 -4.17 -20.11 -4.42
C GLU A 203 -4.65 -18.68 -4.66
N VAL A 204 -5.72 -18.26 -3.99
CA VAL A 204 -6.30 -16.90 -4.10
C VAL A 204 -5.72 -15.97 -3.04
N VAL A 205 -5.52 -16.44 -1.81
CA VAL A 205 -5.06 -15.60 -0.71
C VAL A 205 -3.89 -16.25 0.01
N GLN A 206 -2.78 -15.54 -0.03
CA GLN A 206 -1.59 -15.85 0.75
C GLN A 206 -1.39 -14.73 1.76
N TRP A 207 -1.01 -15.12 2.98
CA TRP A 207 -0.64 -14.17 4.00
C TRP A 207 0.79 -14.45 4.46
N CYS A 208 1.49 -13.37 4.83
CA CYS A 208 2.82 -13.48 5.39
C CYS A 208 2.82 -12.75 6.72
N LYS A 209 3.22 -13.47 7.79
CA LYS A 209 3.50 -12.84 9.07
C LYS A 209 4.73 -11.95 8.90
N TRP A 210 4.53 -10.66 9.08
CA TRP A 210 5.64 -9.72 9.08
C TRP A 210 6.33 -9.75 10.44
N GLU A 211 7.34 -10.60 10.58
CA GLU A 211 8.19 -10.60 11.76
C GLU A 211 9.11 -9.38 11.72
N ARG A 212 8.89 -8.43 12.63
CA ARG A 212 9.84 -7.36 12.82
C ARG A 212 11.11 -7.92 13.45
N SER A 213 12.21 -7.84 12.73
CA SER A 213 13.57 -7.95 13.29
C SER A 213 13.88 -6.88 14.34
N TRP A 214 12.97 -5.93 14.58
CA TRP A 214 13.04 -4.95 15.65
C TRP A 214 12.12 -5.32 16.83
N SER A 215 12.50 -6.37 17.55
CA SER A 215 12.41 -6.31 19.00
C SER A 215 13.73 -5.71 19.45
N PRO A 216 13.79 -4.43 19.88
CA PRO A 216 14.85 -4.04 20.78
C PRO A 216 14.74 -5.01 21.96
N LYS A 217 15.77 -5.81 22.23
CA LYS A 217 15.82 -6.78 23.35
C LYS A 217 15.39 -6.17 24.70
N TRP A 218 15.38 -4.84 24.79
CA TRP A 218 14.92 -3.97 25.87
C TRP A 218 13.42 -4.06 26.22
N THR A 219 12.54 -4.50 25.30
CA THR A 219 11.10 -4.66 25.63
C THR A 219 10.77 -5.97 26.35
N ARG A 220 11.73 -6.90 26.46
CA ARG A 220 11.48 -8.23 27.04
C ARG A 220 11.87 -8.41 28.51
N ARG A 221 12.43 -7.39 29.19
CA ARG A 221 12.71 -7.50 30.64
C ARG A 221 12.31 -6.24 31.40
N ASN A 222 11.24 -6.39 32.19
CA ASN A 222 10.90 -5.64 33.41
C ASN A 222 10.96 -4.11 33.31
N GLY A 223 9.97 -3.42 32.72
CA GLY A 223 9.62 -2.01 33.02
C GLY A 223 10.69 -0.90 32.88
N TYR A 224 11.97 -1.23 32.65
CA TYR A 224 13.09 -0.31 32.54
C TYR A 224 13.22 0.25 31.13
N GLY A 225 12.86 -0.54 30.11
CA GLY A 225 12.86 -0.09 28.71
C GLY A 225 11.92 1.08 28.43
N LEU A 226 10.78 1.16 29.12
CA LEU A 226 9.83 2.28 29.01
C LEU A 226 10.40 3.57 29.59
N ARG A 227 11.07 3.51 30.75
CA ARG A 227 11.72 4.68 31.37
C ARG A 227 12.90 5.19 30.54
N GLN A 228 13.65 4.29 29.92
CA GLN A 228 14.79 4.66 29.07
C GLN A 228 14.33 5.24 27.73
N MET A 229 13.25 4.73 27.15
CA MET A 229 12.62 5.29 25.95
C MET A 229 12.07 6.70 26.21
N CYS A 230 11.41 6.94 27.35
CA CYS A 230 10.95 8.29 27.72
C CYS A 230 12.13 9.26 27.88
N ARG A 231 13.24 8.84 28.52
CA ARG A 231 14.44 9.69 28.66
C ARG A 231 15.12 10.01 27.32
N GLU A 232 15.16 9.07 26.39
CA GLU A 232 15.71 9.31 25.05
C GLU A 232 14.81 10.25 24.24
N MET A 233 13.48 10.08 24.30
CA MET A 233 12.55 11.02 23.65
C MET A 233 12.58 12.43 24.27
N GLU A 234 12.80 12.55 25.57
CA GLU A 234 13.01 13.85 26.24
C GLU A 234 14.32 14.53 25.82
N LYS A 235 15.37 13.76 25.48
CA LYS A 235 16.61 14.32 24.90
C LYS A 235 16.38 14.85 23.49
N PHE A 236 15.65 14.10 22.65
CA PHE A 236 15.32 14.53 21.29
C PHE A 236 14.36 15.73 21.25
N ALA A 237 13.53 15.92 22.27
CA ALA A 237 12.62 17.08 22.36
C ALA A 237 13.29 18.35 22.92
N LYS A 238 14.52 18.25 23.44
CA LYS A 238 15.30 19.36 24.00
C LYS A 238 16.50 19.78 23.13
N ALA A 239 16.71 19.09 22.01
CA ALA A 239 17.66 19.46 20.95
C ALA A 239 16.89 20.12 19.81
#